data_AF-A0A077LAN7-F1
#
_entry.id   AF-A0A077LAN7-F1
#
_cell.length_a   1.000
_cell.length_b   1.000
_cell.length_c   1.000
_cell.angle_alpha   90.00
_cell.angle_beta   90.00
_cell.angle_gamma   90.00
#
_symmetry.space_group_name_H-M   'P 1'
#
loop_
_entity.id
_entity.type
_entity.pdbx_description
1 polymer ?
#
loop_
_entity_poly.entity_id
_entity_poly.type
_entity_poly.pdbx_seq_one_letter_code
_entity_poly.pdbx_strand_id
1 'polypeptide(L)'
;MKNSPAVSNTVYYSLIIAQFILPIIAAVIDIYSTEPELELLDKTLYQDPQAWELGVMSIAGLIILIITFGLCLKKEWARKAYLYTFFPIFLIYFMPFMHWIYMTSYAAIFNDLAFVCSGILLMILVTPSLYRPIFEHD
;
A
#
# COMPACT_ATOMS: atom_id res chain seq x y z
N MET A 1 11.52 -4.00 -33.39
CA MET A 1 10.14 -3.94 -32.85
C MET A 1 10.02 -2.62 -32.10
N LYS A 2 8.97 -1.82 -32.34
CA LYS A 2 8.77 -0.57 -31.61
C LYS A 2 8.63 -0.92 -30.12
N ASN A 3 9.53 -0.42 -29.26
CA ASN A 3 9.48 -0.58 -27.81
C ASN A 3 8.34 0.26 -27.22
N SER A 4 7.12 0.06 -27.70
CA SER A 4 5.95 0.67 -27.07
C SER A 4 5.79 0.03 -25.69
N PRO A 5 5.67 0.83 -24.61
CA PRO A 5 5.42 0.28 -23.29
C PRO A 5 4.16 -0.60 -23.30
N ALA A 6 4.28 -1.83 -22.84
CA ALA A 6 3.13 -2.73 -22.68
C ALA A 6 2.13 -2.19 -21.64
N VAL A 7 2.62 -1.37 -20.70
CA VAL A 7 1.84 -0.64 -19.71
C VAL A 7 2.07 0.85 -19.92
N SER A 8 1.00 1.64 -20.03
CA SER A 8 1.12 3.09 -20.16
C SER A 8 1.62 3.73 -18.86
N ASN A 9 2.36 4.84 -18.98
CA ASN A 9 2.79 5.62 -17.82
C ASN A 9 1.61 6.03 -16.93
N THR A 10 0.46 6.34 -17.53
CA THR A 10 -0.76 6.70 -16.79
C THR A 10 -1.21 5.55 -15.88
N VAL A 11 -1.26 4.31 -16.39
CA VAL A 11 -1.62 3.15 -15.58
C VAL A 11 -0.61 2.92 -14.46
N TYR A 12 0.68 3.03 -14.75
CA TYR A 12 1.74 2.92 -13.75
C TYR A 12 1.57 3.92 -12.58
N TYR A 13 1.40 5.21 -12.91
CA TYR A 13 1.23 6.23 -11.88
C TYR A 13 -0.10 6.11 -11.14
N SER A 14 -1.20 5.73 -11.82
CA SER A 14 -2.48 5.48 -11.17
C SER A 14 -2.39 4.35 -10.15
N LEU A 15 -1.65 3.28 -10.43
CA LEU A 15 -1.44 2.18 -9.50
C LEU A 15 -0.64 2.62 -8.26
N ILE A 16 0.34 3.50 -8.42
CA ILE A 16 1.09 4.08 -7.30
C ILE A 16 0.16 4.94 -6.44
N ILE A 17 -0.60 5.83 -7.07
CA ILE A 17 -1.48 6.78 -6.37
C ILE A 17 -2.62 6.05 -5.64
N ALA A 18 -3.21 5.03 -6.26
CA ALA A 18 -4.31 4.25 -5.70
C ALA A 18 -3.94 3.60 -4.35
N GLN A 19 -2.67 3.18 -4.18
CA GLN A 19 -2.18 2.59 -2.93
C GLN A 19 -2.22 3.55 -1.73
N PHE A 20 -2.28 4.86 -1.96
CA PHE A 20 -2.37 5.86 -0.89
C PHE A 20 -3.78 6.44 -0.77
N ILE A 21 -4.43 6.72 -1.90
CA ILE A 21 -5.76 7.33 -1.88
C ILE A 21 -6.81 6.36 -1.33
N LEU A 22 -6.77 5.09 -1.72
CA LEU A 22 -7.79 4.12 -1.31
C LEU A 22 -7.79 3.87 0.21
N PRO A 23 -6.64 3.67 0.89
CA PRO A 23 -6.63 3.56 2.34
C PRO A 23 -7.05 4.85 3.07
N ILE A 24 -6.79 6.03 2.48
CA ILE A 24 -7.29 7.30 3.05
C ILE A 24 -8.82 7.36 2.98
N ILE A 25 -9.41 6.97 1.84
CA ILE A 25 -10.87 6.89 1.69
C ILE A 25 -11.45 5.89 2.69
N ALA A 26 -10.81 4.73 2.85
CA ALA A 26 -11.20 3.73 3.84
C ALA A 26 -11.21 4.30 5.26
N ALA A 27 -10.11 4.95 5.68
CA ALA A 27 -10.00 5.57 7.00
C ALA A 27 -11.04 6.66 7.23
N VAL A 28 -11.39 7.45 6.21
CA VAL A 28 -12.47 8.44 6.30
C VAL A 28 -13.81 7.77 6.52
N ILE A 29 -14.11 6.68 5.80
CA ILE A 29 -15.36 5.91 5.98
C ILE A 29 -15.43 5.35 7.40
N ASP A 30 -14.33 4.80 7.91
CA ASP A 30 -14.27 4.25 9.27
C ASP A 30 -14.53 5.32 10.35
N ILE A 31 -13.96 6.53 10.22
CA ILE A 31 -14.15 7.63 11.19
C ILE A 31 -15.63 8.05 11.29
N TYR A 32 -16.39 7.97 10.20
CA TYR A 32 -17.80 8.34 10.18
C TYR A 32 -18.74 7.15 10.37
N SER A 33 -18.20 5.94 10.57
CA SER A 33 -19.01 4.75 10.85
C SER A 33 -19.57 4.80 12.27
N THR A 34 -20.88 4.56 12.40
CA THR A 34 -21.58 4.44 13.69
C THR A 34 -21.73 2.98 14.12
N GLU A 35 -20.96 2.06 13.54
CA GLU A 35 -21.07 0.63 13.85
C GLU A 35 -20.51 0.31 15.25
N PRO A 36 -21.26 -0.43 16.09
CA PRO A 36 -20.88 -0.73 17.47
C PRO A 36 -19.65 -1.63 17.60
N GLU A 37 -19.22 -2.28 16.51
CA GLU A 37 -18.07 -3.18 16.46
C GLU A 37 -16.74 -2.42 16.64
N LEU A 38 -16.65 -1.19 16.12
CA LEU A 38 -15.51 -0.29 16.35
C LEU A 38 -15.41 0.16 17.82
N GLU A 39 -16.54 0.44 18.47
CA GLU A 39 -16.58 0.87 19.87
C GLU A 39 -16.17 -0.25 20.84
N LEU A 40 -16.44 -1.52 20.48
CA LEU A 40 -15.99 -2.70 21.21
C LEU A 40 -14.48 -2.95 21.04
N LEU A 41 -13.91 -2.62 19.87
CA LEU A 41 -12.48 -2.73 19.59
C LEU A 41 -11.67 -1.73 20.42
N ASP A 42 -12.11 -0.47 20.51
CA ASP A 42 -11.51 0.58 21.34
C ASP A 42 -11.41 0.17 22.81
N LYS A 43 -12.41 -0.58 23.31
CA LYS A 43 -12.47 -1.03 24.70
C LYS A 43 -11.64 -2.29 25.00
N THR A 44 -11.27 -3.07 23.99
CA THR A 44 -10.68 -4.41 24.18
C THR A 44 -9.27 -4.57 23.59
N LEU A 45 -8.95 -3.92 22.47
CA LEU A 45 -7.67 -4.08 21.77
C LEU A 45 -6.63 -3.04 22.20
N TYR A 46 -7.05 -1.79 22.48
CA TYR A 46 -6.18 -0.66 22.82
C TYR A 46 -5.81 -0.57 24.31
N GLN A 47 -5.74 -1.71 25.01
CA GLN A 47 -5.07 -1.74 26.32
C GLN A 47 -3.54 -1.70 26.08
N ASP A 48 -2.77 -1.27 27.08
CA ASP A 48 -1.38 -0.76 27.00
C ASP A 48 -0.29 -1.47 26.14
N PRO A 49 -0.35 -2.74 25.65
CA PRO A 49 0.78 -3.34 24.93
C PRO A 49 1.01 -2.93 23.47
N GLN A 50 0.23 -2.02 22.84
CA GLN A 50 0.30 -1.79 21.37
C GLN A 50 1.08 -0.53 20.93
N ALA A 51 1.58 0.30 21.84
CA ALA A 51 2.29 1.54 21.47
C ALA A 51 3.57 1.30 20.64
N TRP A 52 4.23 0.15 20.81
CA TRP A 52 5.40 -0.21 20.00
C TRP A 52 5.02 -0.55 18.55
N GLU A 53 3.80 -1.07 18.31
CA GLU A 53 3.30 -1.37 16.97
C GLU A 53 3.17 -0.08 16.15
N LEU A 54 2.72 1.00 16.78
CA LEU A 54 2.66 2.33 16.18
C LEU A 54 4.06 2.83 15.75
N GLY A 55 5.09 2.54 16.55
CA GLY A 55 6.48 2.85 16.20
C GLY A 55 6.95 2.08 14.97
N VAL A 56 6.69 0.76 14.92
CA VAL A 56 7.03 -0.10 13.77
C VAL A 56 6.31 0.37 12.51
N MET A 57 5.01 0.65 12.63
CA MET A 57 4.16 1.20 11.56
C MET A 57 4.68 2.53 11.03
N SER A 58 5.10 3.44 11.91
CA SER A 58 5.62 4.76 11.53
C SER A 58 6.92 4.64 10.73
N ILE A 59 7.83 3.77 11.17
CA ILE A 59 9.09 3.51 10.45
C ILE A 59 8.80 2.86 9.09
N ALA A 60 7.90 1.88 9.05
CA ALA A 60 7.50 1.24 7.80
C ALA A 60 6.87 2.25 6.81
N GLY A 61 6.01 3.13 7.31
CA GLY A 61 5.41 4.22 6.52
C GLY A 61 6.46 5.14 5.90
N LEU A 62 7.48 5.55 6.66
CA LEU A 62 8.59 6.36 6.13
C LEU A 62 9.37 5.62 5.03
N ILE A 63 9.67 4.34 5.24
CA ILE A 63 10.37 3.51 4.24
C ILE A 63 9.54 3.43 2.95
N ILE A 64 8.24 3.17 3.06
CA ILE A 64 7.32 3.11 1.92
C ILE A 64 7.30 4.45 1.18
N LEU A 65 7.22 5.58 1.88
CA LEU A 65 7.23 6.91 1.25
C LEU A 65 8.50 7.16 0.44
N ILE A 66 9.67 6.79 0.97
CA ILE A 66 10.95 6.92 0.27
C ILE A 66 10.97 6.07 -1.01
N ILE A 67 10.51 4.81 -0.90
CA ILE A 67 10.43 3.89 -2.04
C ILE A 67 9.46 4.43 -3.10
N THR A 68 8.27 4.85 -2.70
CA THR A 68 7.26 5.43 -3.60
C THR A 68 7.79 6.66 -4.30
N PHE A 69 8.48 7.56 -3.60
CA PHE A 69 9.09 8.73 -4.24
C PHE A 69 10.12 8.32 -5.30
N GLY A 70 10.95 7.32 -5.00
CA GLY A 70 11.89 6.75 -5.96
C GLY A 70 11.20 6.07 -7.16
N LEU A 71 10.06 5.41 -6.95
CA LEU A 71 9.23 4.83 -8.01
C LEU A 71 8.60 5.91 -8.90
N CYS A 72 8.14 7.03 -8.33
CA CYS A 72 7.64 8.16 -9.10
C CYS A 72 8.71 8.74 -10.03
N LEU A 73 9.96 8.78 -9.55
CA LEU A 73 11.15 9.17 -10.30
C LEU A 73 11.76 8.05 -11.16
N LYS A 74 11.07 6.90 -11.28
CA LYS A 74 11.48 5.74 -12.10
C LYS A 74 12.91 5.27 -11.81
N LYS A 75 13.31 5.31 -10.53
CA LYS A 75 14.66 4.87 -10.13
C LYS A 75 14.73 3.36 -9.95
N GLU A 76 15.72 2.72 -10.57
CA GLU A 76 15.95 1.27 -10.46
C GLU A 76 16.16 0.79 -9.01
N TRP A 77 16.79 1.59 -8.16
CA TRP A 77 16.94 1.23 -6.74
C TRP A 77 15.59 1.13 -6.03
N ALA A 78 14.64 2.00 -6.38
CA ALA A 78 13.32 2.05 -5.77
C ALA A 78 12.46 0.87 -6.19
N ARG A 79 12.60 0.44 -7.46
CA ARG A 79 12.03 -0.83 -7.92
C ARG A 79 12.53 -1.98 -7.07
N LYS A 80 13.86 -2.15 -6.94
CA LYS A 80 14.43 -3.25 -6.15
C LYS A 80 13.96 -3.20 -4.71
N ALA A 81 13.98 -2.01 -4.09
CA ALA A 81 13.49 -1.82 -2.74
C ALA A 81 12.02 -2.25 -2.60
N TYR A 82 11.14 -1.79 -3.50
CA TYR A 82 9.73 -2.18 -3.52
C TYR A 82 9.53 -3.70 -3.56
N LEU A 83 10.29 -4.41 -4.40
CA LEU A 83 10.21 -5.88 -4.50
C LEU A 83 10.56 -6.57 -3.16
N TYR A 84 11.61 -6.10 -2.48
CA TYR A 84 12.06 -6.70 -1.23
C TYR A 84 11.22 -6.29 -0.02
N THR A 85 10.61 -5.11 -0.04
CA THR A 85 9.78 -4.63 1.07
C THR A 85 8.33 -5.05 0.97
N PHE A 86 7.83 -5.45 -0.22
CA PHE A 86 6.42 -5.81 -0.41
C PHE A 86 5.93 -6.86 0.60
N PHE A 87 6.66 -7.96 0.77
CA PHE A 87 6.26 -9.02 1.68
C PHE A 87 6.37 -8.63 3.17
N PRO A 88 7.46 -8.01 3.65
CA PRO A 88 7.51 -7.47 5.01
C PRO A 88 6.39 -6.49 5.34
N ILE A 89 6.04 -5.59 4.41
CA ILE A 89 4.95 -4.63 4.60
C ILE A 89 3.60 -5.36 4.68
N PHE A 90 3.42 -6.40 3.87
CA PHE A 90 2.23 -7.23 3.94
C PHE A 90 2.09 -7.94 5.29
N LEU A 91 3.19 -8.34 5.95
CA LEU A 91 3.12 -8.89 7.30
C LEU A 91 2.67 -7.85 8.34
N ILE A 92 3.12 -6.60 8.20
CA ILE A 92 2.70 -5.49 9.08
C ILE A 92 1.18 -5.25 8.96
N TYR A 93 0.61 -5.47 7.78
CA TYR A 93 -0.84 -5.38 7.55
C TYR A 93 -1.68 -6.37 8.38
N PHE A 94 -1.08 -7.44 8.90
CA PHE A 94 -1.75 -8.40 9.81
C PHE A 94 -1.55 -8.11 11.29
N MET A 95 -0.86 -7.01 11.66
CA MET A 95 -0.66 -6.67 13.07
C MET A 95 -2.00 -6.36 13.76
N PRO A 96 -2.11 -6.64 15.08
CA PRO A 96 -3.30 -6.33 15.86
C PRO A 96 -3.77 -4.88 15.72
N PHE A 97 -2.84 -3.92 15.72
CA PHE A 97 -3.14 -2.50 15.51
C PHE A 97 -3.78 -2.19 14.15
N MET A 98 -3.65 -3.07 13.15
CA MET A 98 -4.25 -2.89 11.82
C MET A 98 -5.61 -3.57 11.66
N HIS A 99 -6.12 -4.27 12.68
CA HIS A 99 -7.37 -5.03 12.55
C HIS A 99 -8.62 -4.17 12.30
N TRP A 100 -8.61 -2.90 12.73
CA TRP A 100 -9.73 -1.97 12.51
C TRP A 100 -10.05 -1.76 11.02
N ILE A 101 -9.04 -1.87 10.15
CA ILE A 101 -9.12 -1.73 8.68
C ILE A 101 -10.09 -2.74 8.04
N TYR A 102 -10.31 -3.89 8.70
CA TYR A 102 -11.15 -4.98 8.20
C TYR A 102 -12.53 -5.05 8.83
N MET A 103 -12.80 -4.21 9.85
CA MET A 103 -14.01 -4.37 10.66
C MET A 103 -15.23 -3.72 10.04
N THR A 104 -15.09 -2.62 9.29
CA THR A 104 -16.23 -2.09 8.52
C THR A 104 -16.21 -2.61 7.09
N SER A 105 -17.33 -3.20 6.67
CA SER A 105 -17.48 -3.84 5.35
C SER A 105 -17.16 -2.90 4.18
N TYR A 106 -17.50 -1.62 4.31
CA TYR A 106 -17.25 -0.63 3.26
C TYR A 106 -15.79 -0.14 3.20
N ALA A 107 -15.12 0.07 4.34
CA ALA A 107 -13.72 0.49 4.34
C ALA A 107 -12.78 -0.65 3.92
N ALA A 108 -13.09 -1.88 4.31
CA ALA A 108 -12.32 -3.08 3.93
C ALA A 108 -12.17 -3.22 2.41
N ILE A 109 -13.22 -2.91 1.63
CA ILE A 109 -13.18 -2.97 0.16
C ILE A 109 -12.10 -2.04 -0.42
N PHE A 110 -11.96 -0.82 0.12
CA PHE A 110 -10.96 0.13 -0.37
C PHE A 110 -9.54 -0.31 -0.03
N ASN A 111 -9.34 -0.90 1.16
CA ASN A 111 -8.05 -1.45 1.56
C ASN A 111 -7.66 -2.67 0.73
N ASP A 112 -8.61 -3.57 0.46
CA ASP A 112 -8.41 -4.71 -0.43
C ASP A 112 -8.08 -4.27 -1.86
N LEU A 113 -8.79 -3.25 -2.37
CA LEU A 113 -8.50 -2.69 -3.69
C LEU A 113 -7.11 -2.05 -3.74
N ALA A 114 -6.68 -1.37 -2.67
CA ALA A 114 -5.32 -0.83 -2.55
C ALA A 114 -4.27 -1.96 -2.63
N PHE A 115 -4.53 -3.08 -1.95
CA PHE A 115 -3.66 -4.24 -1.97
C PHE A 115 -3.59 -4.90 -3.35
N VAL A 116 -4.74 -5.04 -4.03
CA VAL A 116 -4.80 -5.52 -5.42
C VAL A 116 -3.99 -4.61 -6.35
N CYS A 117 -4.13 -3.28 -6.24
CA CYS A 117 -3.32 -2.33 -7.00
C CYS A 117 -1.82 -2.50 -6.73
N SER A 118 -1.44 -2.70 -5.47
CA SER A 118 -0.06 -2.94 -5.06
C SER A 118 0.52 -4.24 -5.64
N GLY A 119 -0.29 -5.31 -5.68
CA GLY A 119 0.07 -6.60 -6.28
C GLY A 119 0.20 -6.53 -7.80
N ILE A 120 -0.68 -5.79 -8.48
CA ILE A 120 -0.57 -5.53 -9.93
C ILE A 120 0.73 -4.75 -10.21
N LEU A 121 1.02 -3.72 -9.41
CA LEU A 121 2.27 -2.96 -9.55
C LEU A 121 3.49 -3.86 -9.31
N LEU A 122 3.46 -4.73 -8.31
CA LEU A 122 4.52 -5.71 -8.07
C LEU A 122 4.76 -6.61 -9.29
N MET A 123 3.70 -7.16 -9.88
CA MET A 123 3.79 -8.02 -11.07
C MET A 123 4.42 -7.29 -12.25
N ILE A 124 4.06 -6.02 -12.47
CA ILE A 124 4.68 -5.17 -13.49
C ILE A 124 6.17 -5.00 -13.19
N LEU A 125 6.54 -4.67 -11.95
CA LEU A 125 7.92 -4.40 -11.53
C LEU A 125 8.81 -5.65 -11.49
N VAL A 126 8.26 -6.84 -11.26
CA VAL A 126 9.01 -8.11 -11.34
C VAL A 126 9.30 -8.46 -12.80
N THR A 127 8.34 -8.25 -13.70
CA THR A 127 8.39 -8.75 -15.08
C THR A 127 9.24 -7.86 -15.99
N PRO A 128 10.41 -8.32 -16.49
CA PRO A 128 11.33 -7.47 -17.26
C PRO A 128 10.74 -6.86 -18.52
N SER A 129 9.88 -7.57 -19.23
CA SER A 129 9.22 -7.06 -20.43
C SER A 129 8.22 -5.93 -20.13
N LEU A 130 7.73 -5.81 -18.90
CA LEU A 130 6.73 -4.82 -18.50
C LEU A 130 7.38 -3.57 -17.88
N TYR A 131 8.34 -3.72 -16.96
CA TYR A 131 8.95 -2.54 -16.31
C TYR A 131 10.05 -1.89 -17.14
N ARG A 132 10.84 -2.62 -17.93
CA ARG A 132 11.97 -2.01 -18.67
C ARG A 132 11.53 -0.84 -19.56
N PRO A 133 10.45 -0.93 -20.36
CA PRO A 133 9.97 0.21 -21.15
C PRO A 133 9.50 1.41 -20.32
N ILE A 134 9.24 1.22 -19.02
CA ILE A 134 8.80 2.29 -18.10
C ILE A 134 10.01 3.00 -17.49
N PHE A 135 11.08 2.26 -17.20
CA PHE A 135 12.30 2.71 -16.50
C PHE A 135 13.46 3.07 -17.44
N GLU A 136 13.48 2.53 -18.65
CA GLU A 136 14.35 2.98 -19.74
C GLU A 136 13.88 4.37 -20.16
N HIS A 137 14.67 5.38 -19.82
CA HIS A 137 14.58 6.69 -20.45
C HIS A 137 15.33 6.66 -21.78
N ASP A 138 14.78 7.37 -22.78
CA ASP A 138 15.49 7.83 -23.99
C ASP A 138 16.90 8.35 -23.68
#